data_AF-A0A960WWR2-F1
#
_entry.id   AF-A0A960WWR2-F1
#
_cell.length_a   1.000
_cell.length_b   1.000
_cell.length_c   1.000
_cell.angle_alpha   90.00
_cell.angle_beta   90.00
_cell.angle_gamma   90.00
#
_symmetry.space_group_name_H-M   'P 1'
#
loop_
_entity.id
_entity.type
_entity.pdbx_description
1 polymer ?
#
loop_
_entity_poly.entity_id
_entity_poly.type
_entity_poly.pdbx_seq_one_letter_code
_entity_poly.pdbx_strand_id
1 'polypeptide(L)'
;PAKLTTLPPYYPDTPAVREDWKRNYEVITAMDAWAGKLIAELKEAGEWENTVVMFWSDHGTGLPRRKRWLYDSGTHIPMIVHYPERVRTAFATKAPGESDNRLVNSVDFAPTMLTLAGIAVPPHFQGQPFLGEEKRSYVFGARDRMDERYDVIRTARDERYRYVRNFEPLKPCTQFINTCENGTTMKEIRKAMAAKTMPPEAALYIAPRKPVEELYDLESDPHEIKNLAADPALAEKLAELRGALTAWQLKIGDLGLIPESEIERREAAAGSAFAILQVSGDRARLVKDLSAAAARASSGPKGIPAMLSGLGHAEPAVRYWSATGLGNYPGATKGTAGAVAALDLALQDKSPAVSIAAARALCRMGLTSKGLALLEKRLSDKNEWARLESSIVLDELDDVARPVLTTMKVGLKEQPNKYIIRVLNKAVNDLEGTDNKVP
;
A
#
# COMPACT_ATOMS: atom_id res chain seq x y z
N PRO A 1 0.52 21.20 22.85
CA PRO A 1 0.62 20.92 24.31
C PRO A 1 1.99 21.41 24.82
N ALA A 2 2.07 21.90 26.07
CA ALA A 2 3.33 22.41 26.65
C ALA A 2 4.40 21.31 26.86
N LYS A 3 3.98 20.04 26.93
CA LYS A 3 4.87 18.86 26.95
C LYS A 3 4.13 17.64 26.36
N LEU A 4 4.76 16.93 25.43
CA LEU A 4 4.29 15.62 24.97
C LEU A 4 4.77 14.55 25.95
N THR A 5 3.85 13.88 26.64
CA THR A 5 4.19 12.93 27.72
C THR A 5 4.52 11.52 27.20
N THR A 6 3.96 11.12 26.05
CA THR A 6 4.24 9.81 25.44
C THR A 6 4.37 9.91 23.92
N LEU A 7 5.33 9.18 23.36
CA LEU A 7 5.46 8.91 21.93
C LEU A 7 5.03 7.46 21.67
N PRO A 8 4.54 7.11 20.47
CA PRO A 8 4.39 5.71 20.11
C PRO A 8 5.71 4.95 20.31
N PRO A 9 5.67 3.72 20.86
CA PRO A 9 6.86 3.04 21.37
C PRO A 9 7.85 2.64 20.27
N TYR A 10 7.42 2.65 19.01
CA TYR A 10 8.23 2.32 17.84
C TYR A 10 9.03 3.51 17.26
N TYR A 11 9.02 4.68 17.90
CA TYR A 11 9.85 5.82 17.50
C TYR A 11 11.08 5.98 18.38
N PRO A 12 12.23 6.41 17.82
CA PRO A 12 13.35 6.82 18.65
C PRO A 12 12.97 8.09 19.42
N ASP A 13 13.19 8.07 20.74
CA ASP A 13 12.85 9.19 21.62
C ASP A 13 13.95 10.26 21.60
N THR A 14 13.96 11.09 20.56
CA THR A 14 14.92 12.19 20.42
C THR A 14 14.22 13.55 20.52
N PRO A 15 14.93 14.63 20.93
CA PRO A 15 14.37 15.97 20.94
C PRO A 15 13.78 16.40 19.60
N ALA A 16 14.40 15.99 18.49
CA ALA A 16 13.93 16.29 17.14
C ALA A 16 12.60 15.59 16.81
N VAL A 17 12.43 14.33 17.22
CA VAL A 17 11.14 13.61 17.07
C VAL A 17 10.06 14.26 17.93
N ARG A 18 10.38 14.64 19.17
CA ARG A 18 9.44 15.32 20.07
C ARG A 18 8.99 16.67 19.52
N GLU A 19 9.90 17.45 18.95
CA GLU A 19 9.55 18.74 18.33
C GLU A 19 8.69 18.55 17.07
N ASP A 20 8.98 17.56 16.23
CA ASP A 20 8.18 17.25 15.04
C ASP A 20 6.73 16.91 15.42
N TRP A 21 6.56 16.11 16.47
CA TRP A 21 5.26 15.79 17.04
C TRP A 21 4.56 17.01 17.67
N LYS A 22 5.28 17.83 18.43
CA LYS A 22 4.74 19.07 19.01
C LYS A 22 4.19 19.98 17.92
N ARG A 23 4.96 20.20 16.85
CA ARG A 23 4.54 20.99 15.68
C ARG A 23 3.27 20.44 15.03
N ASN A 24 3.14 19.11 14.93
CA ASN A 24 1.91 18.49 14.44
C ASN A 24 0.69 18.89 15.29
N TYR A 25 0.81 18.90 16.62
CA TYR A 25 -0.26 19.39 17.49
C TYR A 25 -0.54 20.90 17.34
N GLU A 26 0.49 21.73 17.15
CA GLU A 26 0.31 23.16 16.93
C GLU A 26 -0.49 23.44 15.65
N VAL A 27 -0.23 22.70 14.58
CA VAL A 27 -1.00 22.81 13.33
C VAL A 27 -2.43 22.30 13.51
N ILE A 28 -2.64 21.25 14.31
CA ILE A 28 -4.00 20.80 14.68
C ILE A 28 -4.74 21.90 15.46
N THR A 29 -4.09 22.59 16.40
CA THR A 29 -4.70 23.74 17.11
C THR A 29 -5.09 24.86 16.15
N ALA A 30 -4.23 25.18 15.16
CA ALA A 30 -4.57 26.19 14.16
C ALA A 30 -5.76 25.77 13.28
N MET A 31 -5.79 24.50 12.86
CA MET A 31 -6.89 23.93 12.08
C MET A 31 -8.22 23.94 12.87
N ASP A 32 -8.18 23.65 14.17
CA ASP A 32 -9.35 23.71 15.05
C ASP A 32 -9.97 25.12 15.09
N ALA A 33 -9.13 26.16 15.21
CA ALA A 33 -9.59 27.55 15.14
C ALA A 33 -10.23 27.88 13.79
N TRP A 34 -9.70 27.35 12.68
CA TRP A 34 -10.31 27.53 11.36
C TRP A 34 -11.66 26.83 11.23
N ALA A 35 -11.79 25.60 11.75
CA ALA A 35 -13.05 24.88 11.78
C ALA A 35 -14.10 25.64 12.62
N GLY A 36 -13.72 26.17 13.78
CA GLY A 36 -14.57 27.01 14.61
C GLY A 36 -15.08 28.26 13.87
N LYS A 37 -14.22 28.91 13.08
CA LYS A 37 -14.61 30.06 12.25
C LYS A 37 -15.65 29.68 11.19
N LEU A 38 -15.43 28.59 10.45
CA LEU A 38 -16.39 28.14 9.42
C LEU A 38 -17.76 27.76 10.03
N ILE A 39 -17.75 27.13 11.21
CA ILE A 39 -18.97 26.82 11.96
C ILE A 39 -19.69 28.12 12.40
N ALA A 40 -18.95 29.14 12.83
CA ALA A 40 -19.53 30.43 13.20
C ALA A 40 -20.18 31.12 11.98
N GLU A 41 -19.51 31.15 10.83
CA GLU A 41 -20.06 31.70 9.58
C GLU A 41 -21.36 31.00 9.18
N LEU A 42 -21.41 29.66 9.30
CA LEU A 42 -22.62 28.87 9.00
C LEU A 42 -23.78 29.19 9.95
N LYS A 43 -23.49 29.47 11.23
CA LYS A 43 -24.49 29.89 12.23
C LYS A 43 -24.97 31.32 12.00
N GLU A 44 -24.07 32.24 11.69
CA GLU A 44 -24.39 33.64 11.37
C GLU A 44 -25.28 33.74 10.12
N ALA A 45 -25.07 32.86 9.14
CA ALA A 45 -25.92 32.73 7.96
C ALA A 45 -27.30 32.11 8.24
N GLY A 46 -27.56 31.61 9.45
CA GLY A 46 -28.81 30.93 9.81
C GLY A 46 -28.95 29.51 9.24
N GLU A 47 -27.88 28.91 8.72
CA GLU A 47 -27.91 27.63 7.99
C GLU A 47 -27.49 26.41 8.83
N TRP A 48 -27.16 26.63 10.11
CA TRP A 48 -26.70 25.57 11.02
C TRP A 48 -27.72 24.43 11.16
N GLU A 49 -28.99 24.74 11.44
CA GLU A 49 -30.06 23.73 11.57
C GLU A 49 -30.48 23.08 10.24
N ASN A 50 -29.93 23.58 9.12
CA ASN A 50 -30.17 23.04 7.80
C ASN A 50 -29.00 22.19 7.27
N THR A 51 -27.85 22.19 7.94
CA THR A 51 -26.61 21.68 7.38
C THR A 51 -26.07 20.49 8.16
N VAL A 52 -25.80 19.39 7.47
CA VAL A 52 -24.98 18.29 8.02
C VAL A 52 -23.51 18.67 7.86
N VAL A 53 -22.73 18.60 8.94
CA VAL A 53 -21.28 18.89 8.92
C VAL A 53 -20.53 17.61 9.24
N MET A 54 -19.63 17.19 8.34
CA MET A 54 -18.73 16.05 8.55
C MET A 54 -17.28 16.55 8.62
N PHE A 55 -16.62 16.32 9.75
CA PHE A 55 -15.19 16.58 9.93
C PHE A 55 -14.43 15.26 9.96
N TRP A 56 -13.43 15.10 9.11
CA TRP A 56 -12.66 13.85 8.96
C TRP A 56 -11.26 14.10 8.39
N SER A 57 -10.45 13.05 8.28
CA SER A 57 -9.13 13.07 7.64
C SER A 57 -9.02 11.98 6.57
N ASP A 58 -8.28 12.21 5.50
CA ASP A 58 -8.09 11.26 4.40
C ASP A 58 -7.27 10.03 4.80
N HIS A 59 -6.36 10.17 5.77
CA HIS A 59 -5.53 9.09 6.33
C HIS A 59 -4.92 9.51 7.68
N GLY A 60 -4.23 8.61 8.38
CA GLY A 60 -3.47 8.94 9.59
C GLY A 60 -2.37 9.99 9.35
N THR A 61 -1.80 10.56 10.43
CA THR A 61 -0.83 11.67 10.35
C THR A 61 0.32 11.41 9.35
N GLY A 62 0.88 12.45 8.75
CA GLY A 62 2.00 12.36 7.79
C GLY A 62 3.35 11.88 8.34
N LEU A 63 3.38 11.25 9.52
CA LEU A 63 4.58 10.71 10.16
C LEU A 63 4.84 9.25 9.71
N PRO A 64 6.06 8.72 9.88
CA PRO A 64 6.40 7.34 9.50
C PRO A 64 5.48 6.27 10.14
N ARG A 65 5.32 5.09 9.52
CA ARG A 65 4.36 4.04 9.96
C ARG A 65 2.87 4.47 10.03
N ARG A 66 2.50 5.66 9.57
CA ARG A 66 1.11 6.15 9.53
C ARG A 66 0.61 6.25 8.09
N LYS A 67 0.61 7.43 7.48
CA LYS A 67 0.31 7.60 6.05
C LYS A 67 1.06 6.53 5.23
N ARG A 68 0.35 5.87 4.32
CA ARG A 68 0.77 4.71 3.50
C ARG A 68 0.82 3.36 4.19
N TRP A 69 0.51 3.25 5.48
CA TRP A 69 0.44 1.97 6.19
C TRP A 69 -0.98 1.59 6.52
N LEU A 70 -1.25 0.29 6.50
CA LEU A 70 -2.55 -0.31 6.80
C LEU A 70 -2.64 -0.78 8.26
N TYR A 71 -2.03 -0.01 9.16
CA TYR A 71 -2.15 -0.08 10.62
C TYR A 71 -3.17 0.95 11.11
N ASP A 72 -3.75 0.80 12.31
CA ASP A 72 -4.69 1.79 12.87
C ASP A 72 -4.04 3.18 12.91
N SER A 73 -2.72 3.23 13.14
CA SER A 73 -1.95 4.48 13.07
C SER A 73 -2.02 5.22 11.72
N GLY A 74 -2.33 4.51 10.63
CA GLY A 74 -2.47 5.02 9.26
C GLY A 74 -3.88 5.05 8.69
N THR A 75 -4.81 4.24 9.20
CA THR A 75 -6.18 4.10 8.62
C THR A 75 -7.30 4.44 9.60
N HIS A 76 -7.05 4.47 10.92
CA HIS A 76 -8.05 4.91 11.89
C HIS A 76 -8.01 6.44 11.98
N ILE A 77 -8.93 7.07 11.27
CA ILE A 77 -9.04 8.53 11.12
C ILE A 77 -10.08 9.10 12.09
N PRO A 78 -9.94 10.38 12.52
CA PRO A 78 -11.03 11.06 13.21
C PRO A 78 -12.23 11.19 12.28
N MET A 79 -13.43 11.03 12.82
CA MET A 79 -14.68 11.37 12.15
C MET A 79 -15.66 11.93 13.17
N ILE A 80 -16.13 13.15 12.93
CA ILE A 80 -17.15 13.82 13.74
C ILE A 80 -18.25 14.26 12.78
N VAL A 81 -19.50 13.92 13.10
CA VAL A 81 -20.65 14.32 12.28
C VAL A 81 -21.65 15.08 13.13
N HIS A 82 -21.95 16.30 12.71
CA HIS A 82 -23.08 17.07 13.21
C HIS A 82 -24.29 16.81 12.31
N TYR A 83 -25.36 16.32 12.91
CA TYR A 83 -26.67 16.19 12.30
C TYR A 83 -27.63 17.18 12.96
N PRO A 84 -28.32 18.05 12.18
CA PRO A 84 -29.43 18.83 12.68
C PRO A 84 -30.55 17.95 13.22
N GLU A 85 -31.37 18.46 14.15
CA GLU A 85 -32.44 17.69 14.82
C GLU A 85 -33.33 16.92 13.85
N ARG A 86 -33.73 17.56 12.74
CA ARG A 86 -34.56 16.94 11.69
C ARG A 86 -33.91 15.70 11.07
N VAL A 87 -32.60 15.72 10.87
CA VAL A 87 -31.84 14.59 10.29
C VAL A 87 -31.65 13.50 11.35
N ARG A 88 -31.39 13.87 12.60
CA ARG A 88 -31.27 12.91 13.71
C ARG A 88 -32.54 12.08 13.88
N THR A 89 -33.68 12.75 13.91
CA THR A 89 -34.99 12.11 14.04
C THR A 89 -35.31 11.24 12.82
N ALA A 90 -35.03 11.72 11.60
CA ALA A 90 -35.32 10.98 10.38
C ALA A 90 -34.48 9.69 10.21
N PHE A 91 -33.23 9.68 10.69
CA PHE A 91 -32.29 8.56 10.50
C PHE A 91 -31.89 7.85 11.80
N ALA A 92 -32.56 8.16 12.92
CA ALA A 92 -32.28 7.62 14.24
C ALA A 92 -30.78 7.65 14.61
N THR A 93 -30.11 8.78 14.33
CA THR A 93 -28.68 8.93 14.65
C THR A 93 -28.48 9.18 16.15
N LYS A 94 -27.22 9.05 16.61
CA LYS A 94 -26.83 9.33 17.99
C LYS A 94 -27.10 10.77 18.43
N ALA A 95 -27.27 10.96 19.74
CA ALA A 95 -27.45 12.29 20.32
C ALA A 95 -26.14 13.10 20.28
N PRO A 96 -26.20 14.45 20.29
CA PRO A 96 -25.01 15.28 20.34
C PRO A 96 -24.10 14.91 21.52
N GLY A 97 -22.81 14.71 21.26
CA GLY A 97 -21.81 14.34 22.27
C GLY A 97 -21.67 12.84 22.53
N GLU A 98 -22.51 11.99 21.93
CA GLU A 98 -22.35 10.54 22.02
C GLU A 98 -21.33 9.99 21.00
N SER A 99 -20.68 8.89 21.35
CA SER A 99 -19.82 8.13 20.44
C SER A 99 -20.57 6.97 19.78
N ASP A 100 -20.14 6.61 18.57
CA ASP A 100 -20.59 5.42 17.86
C ASP A 100 -19.39 4.58 17.44
N ASN A 101 -19.34 3.33 17.91
CA ASN A 101 -18.24 2.41 17.64
C ASN A 101 -18.46 1.59 16.35
N ARG A 102 -19.49 1.92 15.54
CA ARG A 102 -19.73 1.23 14.27
C ARG A 102 -18.51 1.32 13.36
N LEU A 103 -18.26 0.25 12.61
CA LEU A 103 -17.20 0.24 11.63
C LEU A 103 -17.60 1.04 10.37
N VAL A 104 -16.80 2.06 10.05
CA VAL A 104 -16.98 2.93 8.88
C VAL A 104 -15.72 2.92 8.02
N ASN A 105 -15.91 2.96 6.71
CA ASN A 105 -14.88 3.08 5.68
C ASN A 105 -15.10 4.39 4.89
N SER A 106 -14.05 5.07 4.44
CA SER A 106 -14.19 6.34 3.71
C SER A 106 -15.03 6.23 2.43
N VAL A 107 -15.11 5.04 1.83
CA VAL A 107 -15.99 4.76 0.67
C VAL A 107 -17.50 4.86 0.99
N ASP A 108 -17.86 4.94 2.27
CA ASP A 108 -19.24 5.07 2.75
C ASP A 108 -19.75 6.52 2.72
N PHE A 109 -18.86 7.48 2.52
CA PHE A 109 -19.22 8.88 2.61
C PHE A 109 -20.18 9.24 1.48
N ALA A 110 -19.87 8.81 0.25
CA ALA A 110 -20.73 9.04 -0.89
C ALA A 110 -22.13 8.41 -0.77
N PRO A 111 -22.29 7.11 -0.44
CA PRO A 111 -23.63 6.54 -0.26
C PRO A 111 -24.38 7.17 0.92
N THR A 112 -23.70 7.58 2.00
CA THR A 112 -24.33 8.36 3.08
C THR A 112 -24.86 9.70 2.57
N MET A 113 -24.06 10.46 1.81
CA MET A 113 -24.49 11.76 1.27
C MET A 113 -25.66 11.63 0.30
N LEU A 114 -25.66 10.61 -0.57
CA LEU A 114 -26.80 10.32 -1.46
C LEU A 114 -28.07 10.02 -0.66
N THR A 115 -27.95 9.20 0.38
CA THR A 115 -29.07 8.84 1.27
C THR A 115 -29.63 10.07 1.99
N LEU A 116 -28.76 10.94 2.52
CA LEU A 116 -29.17 12.21 3.14
C LEU A 116 -29.88 13.15 2.16
N ALA A 117 -29.49 13.12 0.88
CA ALA A 117 -30.12 13.90 -0.18
C ALA A 117 -31.41 13.26 -0.75
N GLY A 118 -31.82 12.09 -0.24
CA GLY A 118 -32.98 11.34 -0.77
C GLY A 118 -32.73 10.72 -2.16
N ILE A 119 -31.48 10.55 -2.56
CA ILE A 119 -31.06 9.97 -3.85
C ILE A 119 -30.71 8.49 -3.65
N ALA A 120 -31.24 7.63 -4.51
CA ALA A 120 -30.92 6.21 -4.49
C ALA A 120 -29.43 5.96 -4.74
N VAL A 121 -28.80 5.11 -3.92
CA VAL A 121 -27.39 4.74 -4.06
C VAL A 121 -27.22 3.84 -5.29
N PRO A 122 -26.36 4.20 -6.27
CA PRO A 122 -26.15 3.37 -7.44
C PRO A 122 -25.49 2.01 -7.08
N PRO A 123 -25.88 0.89 -7.73
CA PRO A 123 -25.40 -0.45 -7.38
C PRO A 123 -23.87 -0.68 -7.49
N HIS A 124 -23.16 0.19 -8.21
CA HIS A 124 -21.71 0.09 -8.39
C HIS A 124 -20.91 0.74 -7.25
N PHE A 125 -21.56 1.47 -6.34
CA PHE A 125 -20.90 1.96 -5.12
C PHE A 125 -20.57 0.79 -4.20
N GLN A 126 -19.36 0.79 -3.66
CA GLN A 126 -18.84 -0.30 -2.84
C GLN A 126 -19.10 -0.11 -1.34
N GLY A 127 -19.32 1.14 -0.91
CA GLY A 127 -19.68 1.48 0.46
C GLY A 127 -21.17 1.29 0.74
N GLN A 128 -21.54 1.52 2.00
CA GLN A 128 -22.93 1.55 2.45
C GLN A 128 -23.13 2.79 3.33
N PRO A 129 -24.34 3.36 3.39
CA PRO A 129 -24.61 4.47 4.30
C PRO A 129 -24.30 4.09 5.75
N PHE A 130 -23.71 4.99 6.53
CA PHE A 130 -23.50 4.80 7.97
C PHE A 130 -24.64 5.43 8.80
N LEU A 131 -25.87 5.36 8.28
CA LEU A 131 -27.10 5.85 8.90
C LEU A 131 -27.98 4.66 9.33
N GLY A 132 -28.88 4.86 10.29
CA GLY A 132 -29.76 3.80 10.77
C GLY A 132 -29.05 2.70 11.58
N GLU A 133 -29.72 1.56 11.70
CA GLU A 133 -29.33 0.45 12.58
C GLU A 133 -28.37 -0.56 11.93
N GLU A 134 -28.28 -0.59 10.60
CA GLU A 134 -27.44 -1.56 9.90
C GLU A 134 -25.95 -1.33 10.18
N LYS A 135 -25.27 -2.40 10.59
CA LYS A 135 -23.83 -2.42 10.87
C LYS A 135 -23.15 -3.48 10.02
N ARG A 136 -21.89 -3.24 9.67
CA ARG A 136 -21.03 -4.25 9.04
C ARG A 136 -20.14 -4.91 10.08
N SER A 137 -19.74 -6.15 9.80
CA SER A 137 -18.79 -6.89 10.63
C SER A 137 -17.32 -6.54 10.36
N TYR A 138 -17.00 -6.03 9.16
CA TYR A 138 -15.63 -5.81 8.73
C TYR A 138 -15.45 -4.50 7.94
N VAL A 139 -14.28 -3.86 8.12
CA VAL A 139 -13.75 -2.83 7.22
C VAL A 139 -12.48 -3.31 6.55
N PHE A 140 -12.20 -2.77 5.37
CA PHE A 140 -11.13 -3.22 4.49
C PHE A 140 -10.27 -2.06 4.04
N GLY A 141 -9.00 -2.34 3.74
CA GLY A 141 -8.07 -1.35 3.22
C GLY A 141 -7.08 -1.97 2.22
N ALA A 142 -6.56 -1.13 1.34
CA ALA A 142 -5.62 -1.51 0.30
C ALA A 142 -4.49 -0.48 0.18
N ARG A 143 -3.31 -0.98 -0.19
CA ARG A 143 -2.12 -0.21 -0.54
C ARG A 143 -1.48 -0.89 -1.74
N ASP A 144 -1.14 -0.11 -2.75
CA ASP A 144 -0.48 -0.59 -3.98
C ASP A 144 0.86 0.15 -4.15
N ARG A 145 0.90 1.23 -4.96
CA ARG A 145 2.08 2.10 -5.09
C ARG A 145 2.08 3.24 -4.07
N MET A 146 3.24 3.52 -3.50
CA MET A 146 3.52 4.70 -2.69
C MET A 146 4.57 5.55 -3.39
N ASP A 147 4.15 6.64 -4.02
CA ASP A 147 5.03 7.49 -4.82
C ASP A 147 5.83 6.64 -5.83
N GLU A 148 7.15 6.49 -5.63
CA GLU A 148 8.07 5.71 -6.47
C GLU A 148 8.33 4.25 -6.04
N ARG A 149 7.56 3.70 -5.09
CA ARG A 149 7.74 2.34 -4.57
C ARG A 149 6.46 1.52 -4.60
N TYR A 150 6.52 0.32 -5.17
CA TYR A 150 5.42 -0.66 -5.09
C TYR A 150 5.51 -1.47 -3.80
N ASP A 151 4.37 -1.69 -3.13
CA ASP A 151 4.24 -2.66 -2.04
C ASP A 151 2.77 -3.03 -1.83
N VAL A 152 2.35 -4.16 -2.41
CA VAL A 152 0.93 -4.55 -2.41
C VAL A 152 0.53 -5.19 -1.09
N ILE A 153 -0.33 -4.49 -0.34
CA ILE A 153 -0.85 -4.91 0.98
C ILE A 153 -2.37 -4.77 0.99
N ARG A 154 -3.03 -5.70 1.69
CA ARG A 154 -4.47 -5.68 1.95
C ARG A 154 -4.75 -5.92 3.43
N THR A 155 -5.81 -5.34 3.96
CA THR A 155 -6.20 -5.50 5.37
C THR A 155 -7.70 -5.71 5.53
N ALA A 156 -8.07 -6.51 6.53
CA ALA A 156 -9.43 -6.64 7.04
C ALA A 156 -9.41 -6.44 8.55
N ARG A 157 -10.36 -5.66 9.07
CA ARG A 157 -10.49 -5.37 10.50
C ARG A 157 -11.94 -5.56 10.94
N ASP A 158 -12.15 -6.30 12.03
CA ASP A 158 -13.41 -6.33 12.76
C ASP A 158 -13.40 -5.28 13.90
N GLU A 159 -14.25 -5.42 14.91
CA GLU A 159 -14.29 -4.48 16.04
C GLU A 159 -13.02 -4.51 16.91
N ARG A 160 -12.29 -5.63 16.92
CA ARG A 160 -11.14 -5.87 17.81
C ARG A 160 -9.86 -6.29 17.09
N TYR A 161 -9.95 -7.14 16.08
CA TYR A 161 -8.82 -7.74 15.41
C TYR A 161 -8.56 -7.09 14.06
N ARG A 162 -7.29 -7.03 13.67
CA ARG A 162 -6.85 -6.66 12.32
C ARG A 162 -5.98 -7.74 11.72
N TYR A 163 -6.32 -8.13 10.50
CA TYR A 163 -5.54 -9.01 9.64
C TYR A 163 -4.90 -8.21 8.51
N VAL A 164 -3.61 -8.41 8.27
CA VAL A 164 -2.86 -7.83 7.15
C VAL A 164 -2.26 -8.92 6.28
N ARG A 165 -2.42 -8.81 4.97
CA ARG A 165 -1.80 -9.66 3.96
C ARG A 165 -0.75 -8.88 3.19
N ASN A 166 0.51 -9.33 3.28
CA ASN A 166 1.61 -8.81 2.47
C ASN A 166 1.83 -9.70 1.25
N PHE A 167 1.58 -9.17 0.04
CA PHE A 167 1.83 -9.91 -1.20
C PHE A 167 3.30 -9.84 -1.64
N GLU A 168 4.04 -8.84 -1.16
CA GLU A 168 5.47 -8.65 -1.44
C GLU A 168 6.34 -8.70 -0.15
N PRO A 169 6.30 -9.80 0.62
CA PRO A 169 6.89 -9.85 1.96
C PRO A 169 8.42 -9.82 1.95
N LEU A 170 9.07 -10.06 0.81
CA LEU A 170 10.53 -9.97 0.72
C LEU A 170 11.06 -8.55 0.55
N LYS A 171 10.18 -7.56 0.34
CA LYS A 171 10.57 -6.14 0.36
C LYS A 171 10.72 -5.64 1.80
N PRO A 172 11.67 -4.73 2.08
CA PRO A 172 11.77 -4.07 3.38
C PRO A 172 10.45 -3.44 3.81
N CYS A 173 10.20 -3.41 5.12
CA CYS A 173 9.06 -2.69 5.67
C CYS A 173 9.20 -1.20 5.36
N THR A 174 10.33 -0.60 5.74
CA THR A 174 10.63 0.81 5.49
C THR A 174 11.48 1.02 4.25
N GLN A 175 10.82 1.03 3.07
CA GLN A 175 11.45 1.37 1.79
C GLN A 175 11.86 2.85 1.76
N PHE A 176 12.93 3.17 1.02
CA PHE A 176 13.31 4.56 0.75
C PHE A 176 12.27 5.21 -0.16
N ILE A 177 11.66 6.30 0.31
CA ILE A 177 10.74 7.15 -0.48
C ILE A 177 11.19 8.59 -0.27
N ASN A 178 11.62 9.28 -1.33
CA ASN A 178 12.27 10.58 -1.33
C ASN A 178 11.54 11.61 -0.45
N THR A 179 10.22 11.68 -0.54
CA THR A 179 9.41 12.61 0.28
C THR A 179 9.42 12.25 1.77
N CYS A 180 9.40 10.96 2.13
CA CYS A 180 9.51 10.53 3.53
C CYS A 180 10.88 10.88 4.11
N GLU A 181 11.96 10.66 3.36
CA GLU A 181 13.33 10.88 3.82
C GLU A 181 13.63 12.36 4.14
N ASN A 182 12.82 13.29 3.64
CA ASN A 182 12.92 14.71 3.99
C ASN A 182 12.39 15.02 5.41
N GLY A 183 11.50 14.19 5.95
CA GLY A 183 10.87 14.39 7.26
C GLY A 183 11.83 14.23 8.43
N THR A 184 11.71 15.10 9.44
CA THR A 184 12.57 15.08 10.64
C THR A 184 12.54 13.72 11.33
N THR A 185 11.35 13.20 11.62
CA THR A 185 11.22 11.89 12.27
C THR A 185 11.83 10.75 11.45
N MET A 186 11.71 10.78 10.11
CA MET A 186 12.30 9.73 9.27
C MET A 186 13.84 9.78 9.29
N LYS A 187 14.43 10.98 9.26
CA LYS A 187 15.89 11.15 9.39
C LYS A 187 16.42 10.60 10.73
N GLU A 188 15.69 10.83 11.82
CA GLU A 188 16.05 10.29 13.13
C GLU A 188 15.91 8.76 13.17
N ILE A 189 14.89 8.19 12.52
CA ILE A 189 14.78 6.73 12.32
C ILE A 189 15.98 6.19 11.54
N ARG A 190 16.40 6.82 10.44
CA ARG A 190 17.57 6.38 9.66
C ARG A 190 18.85 6.42 10.50
N LYS A 191 19.07 7.48 11.30
CA LYS A 191 20.21 7.57 12.23
C LYS A 191 20.18 6.47 13.28
N ALA A 192 19.03 6.24 13.92
CA ALA A 192 18.88 5.19 14.92
C ALA A 192 19.02 3.78 14.34
N MET A 193 18.55 3.54 13.10
CA MET A 193 18.79 2.28 12.39
C MET A 193 20.29 2.06 12.13
N ALA A 194 21.00 3.07 11.65
CA ALA A 194 22.45 2.98 11.39
C ALA A 194 23.25 2.75 12.69
N ALA A 195 22.85 3.41 13.78
CA ALA A 195 23.43 3.24 15.10
C ALA A 195 22.97 1.97 15.84
N LYS A 196 21.99 1.23 15.29
CA LYS A 196 21.33 0.06 15.93
C LYS A 196 20.72 0.39 17.30
N THR A 197 20.13 1.57 17.44
CA THR A 197 19.51 2.09 18.68
C THR A 197 17.99 2.24 18.59
N MET A 198 17.36 1.68 17.55
CA MET A 198 15.89 1.66 17.46
C MET A 198 15.27 0.87 18.62
N PRO A 199 14.12 1.33 19.16
CA PRO A 199 13.42 0.59 20.20
C PRO A 199 12.98 -0.81 19.71
N PRO A 200 12.95 -1.83 20.59
CA PRO A 200 12.53 -3.18 20.22
C PRO A 200 11.14 -3.25 19.55
N GLU A 201 10.22 -2.38 19.94
CA GLU A 201 8.86 -2.27 19.40
C GLU A 201 8.86 -1.84 17.93
N ALA A 202 9.94 -1.22 17.44
CA ALA A 202 10.10 -0.90 16.02
C ALA A 202 10.61 -2.06 15.17
N ALA A 203 10.91 -3.23 15.75
CA ALA A 203 11.58 -4.34 15.07
C ALA A 203 10.91 -4.71 13.73
N LEU A 204 9.57 -4.83 13.72
CA LEU A 204 8.85 -5.09 12.48
C LEU A 204 8.96 -3.92 11.50
N TYR A 205 8.79 -2.67 11.95
CA TYR A 205 8.81 -1.51 11.07
C TYR A 205 10.14 -1.32 10.33
N ILE A 206 11.26 -1.67 10.97
CA ILE A 206 12.61 -1.58 10.38
C ILE A 206 13.09 -2.88 9.75
N ALA A 207 12.26 -3.94 9.74
CA ALA A 207 12.68 -5.24 9.24
C ALA A 207 12.99 -5.19 7.73
N PRO A 208 14.03 -5.92 7.27
CA PRO A 208 14.36 -6.01 5.86
C PRO A 208 13.34 -6.84 5.06
N ARG A 209 12.41 -7.52 5.74
CA ARG A 209 11.33 -8.32 5.18
C ARG A 209 10.10 -8.25 6.09
N LYS A 210 8.93 -8.38 5.50
CA LYS A 210 7.63 -8.48 6.19
C LYS A 210 7.25 -9.95 6.41
N PRO A 211 6.47 -10.26 7.46
CA PRO A 211 5.74 -11.52 7.51
C PRO A 211 4.73 -11.59 6.36
N VAL A 212 4.40 -12.80 5.90
CA VAL A 212 3.40 -12.99 4.83
C VAL A 212 2.01 -12.57 5.31
N GLU A 213 1.72 -12.85 6.59
CA GLU A 213 0.44 -12.56 7.24
C GLU A 213 0.70 -11.95 8.61
N GLU A 214 -0.17 -11.02 8.99
CA GLU A 214 -0.16 -10.38 10.30
C GLU A 214 -1.55 -10.43 10.91
N LEU A 215 -1.61 -10.65 12.23
CA LEU A 215 -2.84 -10.59 13.01
C LEU A 215 -2.56 -9.82 14.30
N TYR A 216 -3.37 -8.82 14.60
CA TYR A 216 -3.23 -7.99 15.79
C TYR A 216 -4.53 -7.95 16.58
N ASP A 217 -4.42 -7.96 17.91
CA ASP A 217 -5.50 -7.72 18.85
C ASP A 217 -5.43 -6.28 19.33
N LEU A 218 -6.29 -5.41 18.79
CA LEU A 218 -6.20 -3.96 18.97
C LEU A 218 -6.59 -3.48 20.38
N GLU A 219 -7.26 -4.32 21.17
CA GLU A 219 -7.57 -4.01 22.56
C GLU A 219 -6.33 -4.15 23.45
N SER A 220 -5.60 -5.25 23.30
CA SER A 220 -4.40 -5.53 24.10
C SER A 220 -3.11 -4.94 23.53
N ASP A 221 -3.09 -4.68 22.21
CA ASP A 221 -1.95 -4.15 21.47
C ASP A 221 -2.40 -3.03 20.52
N PRO A 222 -2.72 -1.83 21.05
CA PRO A 222 -3.21 -0.70 20.26
C PRO A 222 -2.15 -0.10 19.32
N HIS A 223 -0.91 -0.58 19.40
CA HIS A 223 0.18 -0.15 18.52
C HIS A 223 0.52 -1.19 17.44
N GLU A 224 -0.12 -2.36 17.44
CA GLU A 224 0.09 -3.41 16.44
C GLU A 224 1.58 -3.83 16.35
N ILE A 225 2.15 -4.18 17.50
CA ILE A 225 3.56 -4.59 17.67
C ILE A 225 3.70 -6.11 17.64
N LYS A 226 2.79 -6.83 18.32
CA LYS A 226 2.86 -8.28 18.48
C LYS A 226 2.02 -8.96 17.41
N ASN A 227 2.66 -9.46 16.37
CA ASN A 227 2.00 -10.27 15.36
C ASN A 227 1.60 -11.65 15.92
N LEU A 228 0.31 -11.95 15.92
CA LEU A 228 -0.33 -13.16 16.42
C LEU A 228 -0.65 -14.20 15.31
N ALA A 229 -0.27 -13.96 14.05
CA ALA A 229 -0.63 -14.83 12.93
C ALA A 229 -0.08 -16.26 13.04
N ALA A 230 0.96 -16.48 13.84
CA ALA A 230 1.52 -17.80 14.12
C ALA A 230 0.96 -18.46 15.39
N ASP A 231 0.08 -17.77 16.14
CA ASP A 231 -0.49 -18.29 17.37
C ASP A 231 -1.59 -19.32 17.06
N PRO A 232 -1.42 -20.60 17.44
CA PRO A 232 -2.41 -21.64 17.18
C PRO A 232 -3.75 -21.36 17.87
N ALA A 233 -3.78 -20.63 18.99
CA ALA A 233 -5.02 -20.29 19.69
C ALA A 233 -5.89 -19.31 18.90
N LEU A 234 -5.31 -18.57 17.94
CA LEU A 234 -6.00 -17.60 17.09
C LEU A 234 -6.12 -18.05 15.64
N ALA A 235 -5.86 -19.33 15.35
CA ALA A 235 -5.91 -19.87 13.99
C ALA A 235 -7.29 -19.72 13.34
N GLU A 236 -8.38 -19.89 14.09
CA GLU A 236 -9.75 -19.70 13.60
C GLU A 236 -10.03 -18.24 13.27
N LYS A 237 -9.64 -17.30 14.14
CA LYS A 237 -9.79 -15.86 13.91
C LYS A 237 -8.96 -15.38 12.70
N LEU A 238 -7.74 -15.89 12.55
CA LEU A 238 -6.92 -15.65 11.35
C LEU A 238 -7.63 -16.15 10.08
N ALA A 239 -8.18 -17.37 10.12
CA ALA A 239 -8.89 -17.96 8.98
C ALA A 239 -10.16 -17.18 8.62
N GLU A 240 -10.93 -16.72 9.63
CA GLU A 240 -12.11 -15.88 9.47
C GLU A 240 -11.78 -14.57 8.72
N LEU A 241 -10.83 -13.77 9.24
CA LEU A 241 -10.48 -12.48 8.64
C LEU A 241 -9.81 -12.63 7.26
N ARG A 242 -9.02 -13.69 7.06
CA ARG A 242 -8.48 -14.05 5.74
C ARG A 242 -9.61 -14.36 4.74
N GLY A 243 -10.63 -15.10 5.19
CA GLY A 243 -11.83 -15.41 4.41
C GLY A 243 -12.62 -14.15 4.07
N ALA A 244 -12.85 -13.27 5.05
CA ALA A 244 -13.51 -11.98 4.87
C ALA A 244 -12.78 -11.10 3.85
N LEU A 245 -11.45 -11.01 3.94
CA LEU A 245 -10.65 -10.26 2.98
C LEU A 245 -10.79 -10.84 1.56
N THR A 246 -10.67 -12.16 1.42
CA THR A 246 -10.80 -12.84 0.12
C THR A 246 -12.18 -12.60 -0.50
N ALA A 247 -13.24 -12.71 0.31
CA ALA A 247 -14.61 -12.45 -0.14
C ALA A 247 -14.78 -10.99 -0.59
N TRP A 248 -14.21 -10.03 0.15
CA TRP A 248 -14.23 -8.62 -0.24
C TRP A 248 -13.50 -8.39 -1.58
N GLN A 249 -12.29 -8.93 -1.76
CA GLN A 249 -11.53 -8.81 -3.01
C GLN A 249 -12.33 -9.35 -4.22
N LEU A 250 -12.98 -10.50 -4.06
CA LEU A 250 -13.85 -11.08 -5.09
C LEU A 250 -15.08 -10.20 -5.37
N LYS A 251 -15.72 -9.68 -4.31
CA LYS A 251 -16.90 -8.80 -4.42
C LYS A 251 -16.57 -7.53 -5.21
N ILE A 252 -15.48 -6.85 -4.87
CA ILE A 252 -15.12 -5.58 -5.49
C ILE A 252 -14.39 -5.74 -6.83
N GLY A 253 -13.95 -6.95 -7.17
CA GLY A 253 -13.14 -7.18 -8.35
C GLY A 253 -11.72 -6.60 -8.21
N ASP A 254 -11.04 -6.84 -7.09
CA ASP A 254 -9.73 -6.22 -6.77
C ASP A 254 -8.69 -6.45 -7.88
N LEU A 255 -8.38 -5.39 -8.63
CA LEU A 255 -7.40 -5.40 -9.72
C LEU A 255 -6.00 -4.98 -9.28
N GLY A 256 -5.77 -4.62 -8.00
CA GLY A 256 -4.47 -4.10 -7.58
C GLY A 256 -3.33 -5.13 -7.56
N LEU A 257 -3.64 -6.41 -7.85
CA LEU A 257 -2.65 -7.44 -8.16
C LEU A 257 -2.22 -7.46 -9.64
N ILE A 258 -2.73 -6.56 -10.48
CA ILE A 258 -2.28 -6.35 -11.85
C ILE A 258 -1.21 -5.24 -11.85
N PRO A 259 -0.02 -5.47 -12.44
CA PRO A 259 1.01 -4.44 -12.56
C PRO A 259 0.53 -3.19 -13.31
N GLU A 260 0.98 -1.99 -12.92
CA GLU A 260 0.54 -0.71 -13.52
C GLU A 260 0.82 -0.67 -15.04
N SER A 261 1.95 -1.22 -15.50
CA SER A 261 2.22 -1.32 -16.95
C SER A 261 1.19 -2.17 -17.71
N GLU A 262 0.58 -3.17 -17.06
CA GLU A 262 -0.52 -3.96 -17.65
C GLU A 262 -1.89 -3.27 -17.49
N ILE A 263 -2.10 -2.49 -16.43
CA ILE A 263 -3.28 -1.63 -16.31
C ILE A 263 -3.31 -0.63 -17.47
N GLU A 264 -2.23 0.13 -17.72
CA GLU A 264 -2.17 1.10 -18.82
C GLU A 264 -2.48 0.45 -20.18
N ARG A 265 -1.94 -0.75 -20.44
CA ARG A 265 -2.24 -1.52 -21.66
C ARG A 265 -3.71 -1.92 -21.77
N ARG A 266 -4.35 -2.29 -20.65
CA ARG A 266 -5.78 -2.64 -20.62
C ARG A 266 -6.65 -1.40 -20.78
N GLU A 267 -6.27 -0.28 -20.18
CA GLU A 267 -6.97 1.00 -20.32
C GLU A 267 -6.98 1.46 -21.77
N ALA A 268 -5.85 1.33 -22.49
CA ALA A 268 -5.78 1.66 -23.90
C ALA A 268 -6.78 0.87 -24.76
N ALA A 269 -7.15 -0.35 -24.34
CA ALA A 269 -8.16 -1.17 -25.02
C ALA A 269 -9.59 -0.93 -24.51
N ALA A 270 -9.77 -0.69 -23.21
CA ALA A 270 -11.08 -0.56 -22.55
C ALA A 270 -11.60 0.88 -22.48
N GLY A 271 -10.74 1.88 -22.72
CA GLY A 271 -11.04 3.32 -22.65
C GLY A 271 -10.89 3.95 -21.26
N SER A 272 -10.93 3.19 -20.17
CA SER A 272 -10.68 3.69 -18.80
C SER A 272 -10.37 2.56 -17.81
N ALA A 273 -9.75 2.89 -16.67
CA ALA A 273 -9.55 1.97 -15.55
C ALA A 273 -10.86 1.31 -15.10
N PHE A 274 -11.92 2.13 -14.98
CA PHE A 274 -13.24 1.67 -14.57
C PHE A 274 -13.82 0.66 -15.56
N ALA A 275 -13.63 0.90 -16.86
CA ALA A 275 -14.12 0.00 -17.89
C ALA A 275 -13.44 -1.38 -17.83
N ILE A 276 -12.20 -1.51 -17.32
CA ILE A 276 -11.54 -2.81 -17.11
C ILE A 276 -12.41 -3.72 -16.23
N LEU A 277 -13.09 -3.17 -15.21
CA LEU A 277 -13.99 -3.92 -14.33
C LEU A 277 -15.30 -4.34 -15.01
N GLN A 278 -15.65 -3.71 -16.13
CA GLN A 278 -16.90 -3.90 -16.87
C GLN A 278 -16.74 -4.76 -18.13
N VAL A 279 -15.49 -5.00 -18.59
CA VAL A 279 -15.22 -5.85 -19.76
C VAL A 279 -15.77 -7.26 -19.51
N SER A 280 -16.49 -7.80 -20.49
CA SER A 280 -17.10 -9.12 -20.42
C SER A 280 -16.06 -10.22 -20.18
N GLY A 281 -16.19 -10.89 -19.04
CA GLY A 281 -15.30 -11.99 -18.64
C GLY A 281 -15.63 -12.46 -17.23
N ASP A 282 -15.07 -13.61 -16.85
CA ASP A 282 -15.21 -14.14 -15.49
C ASP A 282 -14.28 -13.37 -14.54
N ARG A 283 -14.74 -12.21 -14.08
CA ARG A 283 -14.03 -11.33 -13.13
C ARG A 283 -13.65 -12.08 -11.85
N ALA A 284 -14.55 -12.93 -11.35
CA ALA A 284 -14.31 -13.71 -10.15
C ALA A 284 -13.14 -14.68 -10.36
N ARG A 285 -13.09 -15.35 -11.52
CA ARG A 285 -11.96 -16.19 -11.90
C ARG A 285 -10.66 -15.41 -12.02
N LEU A 286 -10.68 -14.24 -12.68
CA LEU A 286 -9.48 -13.39 -12.77
C LEU A 286 -8.92 -13.06 -11.39
N VAL A 287 -9.74 -12.51 -10.49
CA VAL A 287 -9.30 -12.15 -9.13
C VAL A 287 -8.80 -13.37 -8.37
N LYS A 288 -9.46 -14.53 -8.52
CA LYS A 288 -9.02 -15.79 -7.91
C LYS A 288 -7.63 -16.22 -8.41
N ASP A 289 -7.42 -16.18 -9.73
CA ASP A 289 -6.15 -16.56 -10.36
C ASP A 289 -5.02 -15.61 -9.94
N LEU A 290 -5.29 -14.31 -9.88
CA LEU A 290 -4.35 -13.29 -9.39
C LEU A 290 -3.96 -13.50 -7.93
N SER A 291 -4.95 -13.63 -7.05
CA SER A 291 -4.72 -13.85 -5.62
C SER A 291 -3.93 -15.14 -5.37
N ALA A 292 -4.25 -16.22 -6.10
CA ALA A 292 -3.52 -17.47 -6.01
C ALA A 292 -2.07 -17.35 -6.53
N ALA A 293 -1.84 -16.59 -7.61
CA ALA A 293 -0.48 -16.35 -8.14
C ALA A 293 0.36 -15.50 -7.17
N ALA A 294 -0.20 -14.41 -6.66
CA ALA A 294 0.46 -13.53 -5.71
C ALA A 294 0.77 -14.23 -4.38
N ALA A 295 -0.14 -15.08 -3.89
CA ALA A 295 0.12 -15.89 -2.70
C ALA A 295 1.24 -16.92 -2.91
N ARG A 296 1.31 -17.55 -4.09
CA ARG A 296 2.40 -18.49 -4.43
C ARG A 296 3.77 -17.81 -4.48
N ALA A 297 3.83 -16.54 -4.90
CA ALA A 297 5.08 -15.79 -5.01
C ALA A 297 5.83 -15.63 -3.67
N SER A 298 5.16 -15.87 -2.55
CA SER A 298 5.72 -15.85 -1.19
C SER A 298 5.60 -17.18 -0.44
N SER A 299 5.29 -18.29 -1.13
CA SER A 299 5.04 -19.62 -0.53
C SER A 299 6.29 -20.45 -0.19
N GLY A 300 7.49 -19.88 -0.37
CA GLY A 300 8.76 -20.57 -0.15
C GLY A 300 9.21 -21.43 -1.35
N PRO A 301 10.39 -22.08 -1.23
CA PRO A 301 10.94 -22.94 -2.30
C PRO A 301 10.01 -24.08 -2.74
N LYS A 302 9.15 -24.59 -1.85
CA LYS A 302 8.17 -25.64 -2.18
C LYS A 302 7.17 -25.21 -3.26
N GLY A 303 6.96 -23.91 -3.45
CA GLY A 303 6.07 -23.37 -4.47
C GLY A 303 6.68 -23.28 -5.87
N ILE A 304 7.99 -23.50 -6.03
CA ILE A 304 8.70 -23.29 -7.31
C ILE A 304 8.05 -24.05 -8.49
N PRO A 305 7.67 -25.34 -8.38
CA PRO A 305 7.02 -26.05 -9.48
C PRO A 305 5.73 -25.37 -9.96
N ALA A 306 4.91 -24.88 -9.03
CA ALA A 306 3.68 -24.16 -9.35
C ALA A 306 3.93 -22.77 -9.95
N MET A 307 5.02 -22.10 -9.56
CA MET A 307 5.44 -20.83 -10.16
C MET A 307 5.98 -21.05 -11.58
N LEU A 308 6.76 -22.11 -11.82
CA LEU A 308 7.22 -22.46 -13.17
C LEU A 308 6.05 -22.76 -14.11
N SER A 309 5.06 -23.53 -13.66
CA SER A 309 3.83 -23.75 -14.43
C SER A 309 3.08 -22.44 -14.70
N GLY A 310 3.07 -21.52 -13.73
CA GLY A 310 2.42 -20.21 -13.86
C GLY A 310 3.03 -19.29 -14.92
N LEU A 311 4.30 -19.48 -15.30
CA LEU A 311 4.92 -18.76 -16.42
C LEU A 311 4.26 -19.07 -17.78
N GLY A 312 3.53 -20.18 -17.91
CA GLY A 312 2.79 -20.53 -19.12
C GLY A 312 1.34 -20.02 -19.15
N HIS A 313 0.90 -19.28 -18.13
CA HIS A 313 -0.50 -18.87 -18.00
C HIS A 313 -0.89 -17.80 -19.04
N ALA A 314 -2.16 -17.81 -19.50
CA ALA A 314 -2.63 -16.84 -20.50
C ALA A 314 -2.64 -15.39 -19.99
N GLU A 315 -3.00 -15.18 -18.72
CA GLU A 315 -3.03 -13.89 -18.04
C GLU A 315 -1.61 -13.38 -17.69
N PRO A 316 -1.15 -12.25 -18.27
CA PRO A 316 0.15 -11.65 -17.96
C PRO A 316 0.42 -11.41 -16.48
N ALA A 317 -0.58 -10.98 -15.71
CA ALA A 317 -0.39 -10.72 -14.28
C ALA A 317 -0.11 -12.01 -13.47
N VAL A 318 -0.65 -13.16 -13.89
CA VAL A 318 -0.29 -14.47 -13.30
C VAL A 318 1.16 -14.84 -13.62
N ARG A 319 1.60 -14.60 -14.86
CA ARG A 319 3.01 -14.82 -15.25
C ARG A 319 3.95 -13.88 -14.50
N TYR A 320 3.56 -12.63 -14.30
CA TYR A 320 4.30 -11.64 -13.52
C TYR A 320 4.54 -12.13 -12.09
N TRP A 321 3.48 -12.50 -11.36
CA TRP A 321 3.63 -13.01 -10.00
C TRP A 321 4.47 -14.29 -9.93
N SER A 322 4.36 -15.14 -10.96
CA SER A 322 5.18 -16.35 -11.09
C SER A 322 6.67 -16.01 -11.25
N ALA A 323 7.03 -15.10 -12.16
CA ALA A 323 8.41 -14.63 -12.35
C ALA A 323 8.95 -13.92 -11.11
N THR A 324 8.15 -13.05 -10.49
CA THR A 324 8.47 -12.37 -9.22
C THR A 324 8.78 -13.38 -8.12
N GLY A 325 7.95 -14.41 -7.97
CA GLY A 325 8.13 -15.48 -7.00
C GLY A 325 9.36 -16.35 -7.23
N LEU A 326 9.69 -16.66 -8.49
CA LEU A 326 10.94 -17.35 -8.83
C LEU A 326 12.17 -16.51 -8.45
N GLY A 327 12.11 -15.19 -8.68
CA GLY A 327 13.13 -14.24 -8.25
C GLY A 327 13.19 -14.01 -6.74
N ASN A 328 12.17 -14.41 -5.99
CA ASN A 328 12.14 -14.36 -4.53
C ASN A 328 12.97 -15.48 -3.87
N TYR A 329 13.24 -16.57 -4.60
CA TYR A 329 14.00 -17.73 -4.12
C TYR A 329 15.18 -18.09 -5.05
N PRO A 330 16.11 -17.15 -5.35
CA PRO A 330 17.05 -17.30 -6.45
C PRO A 330 17.92 -18.56 -6.39
N GLY A 331 18.41 -18.94 -5.21
CA GLY A 331 19.23 -20.16 -5.04
C GLY A 331 18.47 -21.45 -5.37
N ALA A 332 17.27 -21.61 -4.81
CA ALA A 332 16.42 -22.77 -5.05
C ALA A 332 15.89 -22.81 -6.50
N THR A 333 15.52 -21.65 -7.05
CA THR A 333 15.11 -21.50 -8.45
C THR A 333 16.25 -21.93 -9.39
N LYS A 334 17.48 -21.48 -9.15
CA LYS A 334 18.65 -21.84 -9.98
C LYS A 334 18.96 -23.33 -9.97
N GLY A 335 18.76 -23.99 -8.82
CA GLY A 335 18.94 -25.43 -8.70
C GLY A 335 17.81 -26.28 -9.31
N THR A 336 16.70 -25.65 -9.73
CA THR A 336 15.55 -26.37 -10.29
C THR A 336 15.69 -26.53 -11.79
N ALA A 337 15.56 -27.77 -12.29
CA ALA A 337 15.68 -28.09 -13.71
C ALA A 337 14.67 -27.29 -14.55
N GLY A 338 15.13 -26.72 -15.67
CA GLY A 338 14.31 -25.94 -16.60
C GLY A 338 13.95 -24.52 -16.15
N ALA A 339 14.23 -24.14 -14.90
CA ALA A 339 13.83 -22.82 -14.38
C ALA A 339 14.51 -21.65 -15.11
N VAL A 340 15.82 -21.76 -15.36
CA VAL A 340 16.56 -20.73 -16.12
C VAL A 340 16.01 -20.60 -17.54
N ALA A 341 15.75 -21.71 -18.22
CA ALA A 341 15.20 -21.71 -19.58
C ALA A 341 13.79 -21.09 -19.63
N ALA A 342 12.95 -21.38 -18.63
CA ALA A 342 11.62 -20.80 -18.52
C ALA A 342 11.68 -19.28 -18.28
N LEU A 343 12.63 -18.79 -17.47
CA LEU A 343 12.85 -17.36 -17.26
C LEU A 343 13.45 -16.67 -18.49
N ASP A 344 14.35 -17.35 -19.21
CA ASP A 344 14.88 -16.87 -20.50
C ASP A 344 13.78 -16.72 -21.56
N LEU A 345 12.76 -17.58 -21.54
CA LEU A 345 11.57 -17.42 -22.37
C LEU A 345 10.70 -16.25 -21.89
N ALA A 346 10.49 -16.12 -20.57
CA ALA A 346 9.72 -15.03 -19.98
C ALA A 346 10.36 -13.64 -20.17
N LEU A 347 11.68 -13.55 -20.35
CA LEU A 347 12.37 -12.31 -20.77
C LEU A 347 11.84 -11.76 -22.10
N GLN A 348 11.30 -12.63 -22.96
CA GLN A 348 10.77 -12.26 -24.27
C GLN A 348 9.26 -11.97 -24.24
N ASP A 349 8.64 -11.94 -23.05
CA ASP A 349 7.21 -11.68 -22.91
C ASP A 349 6.83 -10.31 -23.48
N LYS A 350 5.65 -10.24 -24.10
CA LYS A 350 5.09 -8.98 -24.63
C LYS A 350 4.74 -8.00 -23.51
N SER A 351 4.44 -8.52 -22.31
CA SER A 351 4.23 -7.74 -21.10
C SER A 351 5.56 -7.18 -20.57
N PRO A 352 5.70 -5.84 -20.46
CA PRO A 352 6.85 -5.25 -19.80
C PRO A 352 7.04 -5.79 -18.38
N ALA A 353 5.98 -5.84 -17.57
CA ALA A 353 6.03 -6.35 -16.20
C ALA A 353 6.58 -7.78 -16.11
N VAL A 354 6.10 -8.70 -16.95
CA VAL A 354 6.59 -10.09 -16.95
C VAL A 354 8.07 -10.15 -17.32
N SER A 355 8.46 -9.45 -18.38
CA SER A 355 9.85 -9.45 -18.85
C SER A 355 10.80 -8.83 -17.80
N ILE A 356 10.40 -7.74 -17.13
CA ILE A 356 11.15 -7.08 -16.06
C ILE A 356 11.28 -8.00 -14.83
N ALA A 357 10.18 -8.67 -14.43
CA ALA A 357 10.21 -9.64 -13.33
C ALA A 357 11.14 -10.83 -13.63
N ALA A 358 11.16 -11.32 -14.88
CA ALA A 358 12.08 -12.36 -15.32
C ALA A 358 13.55 -11.89 -15.30
N ALA A 359 13.83 -10.67 -15.77
CA ALA A 359 15.16 -10.07 -15.67
C ALA A 359 15.63 -9.94 -14.22
N ARG A 360 14.76 -9.43 -13.33
CA ARG A 360 15.03 -9.39 -11.89
C ARG A 360 15.42 -10.78 -11.37
N ALA A 361 14.62 -11.80 -11.68
CA ALA A 361 14.88 -13.17 -11.21
C ALA A 361 16.25 -13.69 -11.68
N LEU A 362 16.57 -13.54 -12.98
CA LEU A 362 17.85 -13.97 -13.55
C LEU A 362 19.04 -13.22 -12.93
N CYS A 363 18.94 -11.89 -12.78
CA CYS A 363 19.98 -11.10 -12.11
C CYS A 363 20.21 -11.58 -10.66
N ARG A 364 19.15 -11.84 -9.89
CA ARG A 364 19.25 -12.36 -8.52
C ARG A 364 19.83 -13.78 -8.45
N MET A 365 19.79 -14.55 -9.54
CA MET A 365 20.43 -15.86 -9.68
C MET A 365 21.92 -15.76 -10.08
N GLY A 366 22.44 -14.54 -10.27
CA GLY A 366 23.78 -14.27 -10.78
C GLY A 366 23.92 -14.42 -12.30
N LEU A 367 22.80 -14.51 -13.04
CA LEU A 367 22.77 -14.62 -14.50
C LEU A 367 22.42 -13.24 -15.09
N THR A 368 23.37 -12.30 -14.98
CA THR A 368 23.08 -10.86 -15.05
C THR A 368 23.01 -10.30 -16.46
N SER A 369 23.78 -10.84 -17.43
CA SER A 369 23.97 -10.23 -18.76
C SER A 369 22.66 -9.92 -19.49
N LYS A 370 21.79 -10.92 -19.70
CA LYS A 370 20.52 -10.72 -20.40
C LYS A 370 19.53 -9.88 -19.59
N GLY A 371 19.52 -10.07 -18.26
CA GLY A 371 18.62 -9.35 -17.36
C GLY A 371 18.92 -7.85 -17.34
N LEU A 372 20.18 -7.46 -17.16
CA LEU A 372 20.61 -6.06 -17.19
C LEU A 372 20.37 -5.42 -18.56
N ALA A 373 20.65 -6.12 -19.66
CA ALA A 373 20.38 -5.62 -21.00
C ALA A 373 18.89 -5.33 -21.23
N LEU A 374 17.99 -6.16 -20.69
CA LEU A 374 16.56 -5.88 -20.75
C LEU A 374 16.18 -4.67 -19.89
N LEU A 375 16.66 -4.61 -18.65
CA LEU A 375 16.35 -3.52 -17.73
C LEU A 375 16.83 -2.16 -18.29
N GLU A 376 18.04 -2.12 -18.83
CA GLU A 376 18.60 -0.96 -19.51
C GLU A 376 17.70 -0.50 -20.66
N LYS A 377 17.31 -1.42 -21.55
CA LYS A 377 16.38 -1.12 -22.65
C LYS A 377 15.05 -0.55 -22.16
N ARG A 378 14.52 -1.05 -21.03
CA ARG A 378 13.24 -0.61 -20.46
C ARG A 378 13.30 0.80 -19.85
N LEU A 379 14.47 1.39 -19.62
CA LEU A 379 14.58 2.79 -19.19
C LEU A 379 14.13 3.79 -20.28
N SER A 380 14.02 3.35 -21.53
CA SER A 380 13.51 4.16 -22.65
C SER A 380 12.21 3.60 -23.23
N ASP A 381 11.47 2.78 -22.46
CA ASP A 381 10.16 2.27 -22.88
C ASP A 381 9.16 3.42 -23.11
N LYS A 382 8.16 3.25 -23.98
CA LYS A 382 7.08 4.22 -24.15
C LYS A 382 6.16 4.22 -22.93
N ASN A 383 5.91 3.04 -22.36
CA ASN A 383 5.10 2.87 -21.16
C ASN A 383 5.87 3.39 -19.94
N GLU A 384 5.32 4.39 -19.25
CA GLU A 384 6.04 5.04 -18.14
C GLU A 384 6.17 4.15 -16.91
N TRP A 385 5.20 3.28 -16.67
CA TRP A 385 5.22 2.35 -15.54
C TRP A 385 6.26 1.25 -15.77
N ALA A 386 6.51 0.83 -17.01
CA ALA A 386 7.61 -0.06 -17.36
C ALA A 386 8.98 0.60 -17.08
N ARG A 387 9.14 1.90 -17.38
CA ARG A 387 10.36 2.65 -17.03
C ARG A 387 10.57 2.71 -15.52
N LEU A 388 9.50 2.99 -14.75
CA LEU A 388 9.53 3.02 -13.29
C LEU A 388 9.84 1.64 -12.70
N GLU A 389 9.15 0.59 -13.13
CA GLU A 389 9.39 -0.80 -12.71
C GLU A 389 10.84 -1.22 -12.97
N SER A 390 11.38 -0.92 -14.15
CA SER A 390 12.80 -1.21 -14.47
C SER A 390 13.76 -0.44 -13.55
N SER A 391 13.49 0.84 -13.31
CA SER A 391 14.29 1.67 -12.40
C SER A 391 14.31 1.11 -10.98
N ILE A 392 13.17 0.62 -10.50
CA ILE A 392 13.05 -0.01 -9.17
C ILE A 392 13.86 -1.30 -9.09
N VAL A 393 13.82 -2.14 -10.13
CA VAL A 393 14.65 -3.36 -10.17
C VAL A 393 16.13 -3.01 -10.20
N LEU A 394 16.55 -1.99 -10.96
CA LEU A 394 17.95 -1.55 -10.97
C LEU A 394 18.41 -1.03 -9.61
N ASP A 395 17.56 -0.29 -8.89
CA ASP A 395 17.81 0.12 -7.49
C ASP A 395 17.93 -1.09 -6.55
N GLU A 396 17.08 -2.12 -6.71
CA GLU A 396 17.13 -3.34 -5.88
C GLU A 396 18.40 -4.19 -6.12
N LEU A 397 18.99 -4.10 -7.31
CA LEU A 397 20.14 -4.92 -7.71
C LEU A 397 21.48 -4.39 -7.14
N ASP A 398 21.50 -3.23 -6.48
CA ASP A 398 22.70 -2.63 -5.90
C ASP A 398 23.89 -2.67 -6.90
N ASP A 399 25.07 -3.11 -6.48
CA ASP A 399 26.28 -3.21 -7.31
C ASP A 399 26.12 -4.06 -8.58
N VAL A 400 25.14 -4.98 -8.63
CA VAL A 400 24.86 -5.75 -9.85
C VAL A 400 24.40 -4.84 -10.99
N ALA A 401 23.77 -3.69 -10.68
CA ALA A 401 23.34 -2.71 -11.67
C ALA A 401 24.48 -1.78 -12.18
N ARG A 402 25.68 -1.83 -11.59
CA ARG A 402 26.80 -0.96 -11.98
C ARG A 402 27.12 -0.93 -13.50
N PRO A 403 27.02 -2.03 -14.27
CA PRO A 403 27.23 -2.00 -15.72
C PRO A 403 26.28 -1.08 -16.49
N VAL A 404 25.11 -0.76 -15.95
CA VAL A 404 24.10 0.11 -16.59
C VAL A 404 24.09 1.53 -16.02
N LEU A 405 25.05 1.89 -15.16
CA LEU A 405 25.14 3.18 -14.47
C LEU A 405 25.09 4.38 -15.44
N THR A 406 25.79 4.30 -16.56
CA THR A 406 25.79 5.36 -17.58
C THR A 406 24.38 5.62 -18.10
N THR A 407 23.62 4.56 -18.39
CA THR A 407 22.25 4.67 -18.90
C THR A 407 21.27 5.12 -17.81
N MET A 408 21.47 4.69 -16.56
CA MET A 408 20.71 5.22 -15.41
C MET A 408 20.87 6.75 -15.30
N LYS A 409 22.08 7.29 -15.49
CA LYS A 409 22.34 8.74 -15.48
C LYS A 409 21.66 9.47 -16.64
N VAL A 410 21.61 8.86 -17.82
CA VAL A 410 20.83 9.40 -18.95
C VAL A 410 19.34 9.43 -18.60
N GLY A 411 18.84 8.37 -17.95
CA GLY A 411 17.47 8.26 -17.47
C GLY A 411 17.05 9.29 -16.41
N LEU A 412 17.98 10.06 -15.82
CA LEU A 412 17.67 11.18 -14.93
C LEU A 412 17.20 12.43 -15.69
N LYS A 413 17.46 12.52 -16.99
CA LYS A 413 17.13 13.67 -17.83
C LYS A 413 15.81 13.44 -18.55
N GLU A 414 15.06 14.52 -18.78
CA GLU A 414 13.87 14.55 -19.65
C GLU A 414 12.78 13.51 -19.32
N GLN A 415 12.64 13.13 -18.03
CA GLN A 415 11.56 12.24 -17.59
C GLN A 415 10.32 13.03 -17.17
N PRO A 416 9.15 12.81 -17.79
CA PRO A 416 7.90 13.46 -17.35
C PRO A 416 7.45 12.94 -15.97
N ASN A 417 7.81 11.70 -15.63
CA ASN A 417 7.44 11.08 -14.38
C ASN A 417 8.57 11.24 -13.35
N LYS A 418 8.35 12.15 -12.40
CA LYS A 418 9.31 12.44 -11.32
C LYS A 418 9.69 11.24 -10.45
N TYR A 419 8.85 10.20 -10.40
CA TYR A 419 9.15 9.00 -9.62
C TYR A 419 10.32 8.23 -10.20
N ILE A 420 10.42 8.16 -11.52
CA ILE A 420 11.57 7.54 -12.21
C ILE A 420 12.87 8.24 -11.81
N ILE A 421 12.87 9.58 -11.84
CA ILE A 421 14.01 10.40 -11.44
C ILE A 421 14.41 10.09 -9.99
N ARG A 422 13.45 10.04 -9.06
CA ARG A 422 13.72 9.75 -7.64
C ARG A 422 14.34 8.38 -7.42
N VAL A 423 13.84 7.35 -8.12
CA VAL A 423 14.40 6.00 -8.02
C VAL A 423 15.83 5.96 -8.56
N LEU A 424 16.02 6.44 -9.80
CA LEU A 424 17.33 6.39 -10.44
C LEU A 424 18.35 7.25 -9.69
N ASN A 425 17.95 8.40 -9.16
CA ASN A 425 18.86 9.27 -8.42
C ASN A 425 19.35 8.60 -7.14
N LYS A 426 18.45 7.95 -6.39
CA LYS A 426 18.84 7.13 -5.24
C LYS A 426 19.83 6.03 -5.65
N ALA A 427 19.50 5.25 -6.68
CA ALA A 427 20.35 4.15 -7.12
C ALA A 427 21.74 4.61 -7.61
N VAL A 428 21.80 5.71 -8.37
CA VAL A 428 23.06 6.34 -8.81
C VAL A 428 23.86 6.84 -7.60
N ASN A 429 23.22 7.51 -6.66
CA ASN A 429 23.87 7.99 -5.44
C ASN A 429 24.50 6.85 -4.64
N ASP A 430 23.77 5.75 -4.45
CA ASP A 430 24.27 4.58 -3.72
C ASP A 430 25.46 3.91 -4.46
N LEU A 431 25.40 3.80 -5.79
CA LEU A 431 26.48 3.23 -6.61
C LEU A 431 27.75 4.09 -6.65
N GLU A 432 27.61 5.40 -6.54
CA GLU A 432 28.72 6.36 -6.62
C GLU A 432 29.19 6.87 -5.25
N GLY A 433 28.46 6.56 -4.17
CA GLY A 433 28.73 7.11 -2.84
C GLY A 433 28.49 8.63 -2.77
N THR A 434 27.46 9.13 -3.44
CA THR A 434 27.09 10.56 -3.48
C THR A 434 25.72 10.82 -2.85
N ASP A 435 25.35 12.08 -2.64
CA ASP A 435 24.09 12.48 -2.00
C ASP A 435 23.30 13.53 -2.80
N ASN A 436 23.43 13.49 -4.14
CA ASN A 436 22.77 14.43 -5.05
C ASN A 436 21.26 14.44 -4.82
N LYS A 437 20.65 15.63 -4.79
CA LYS A 437 19.22 15.80 -4.55
C LYS A 437 18.48 16.14 -5.82
N VAL A 438 17.31 15.54 -5.99
CA VAL A 438 16.36 15.88 -7.05
C VAL A 438 15.16 16.62 -6.46
N PRO A 439 14.65 17.68 -7.12
CA PRO A 439 13.51 18.47 -6.65
C PRO A 439 12.23 17.69 -6.31
#